data_AF-A0A1E7EVQ7-F1
#
_entry.id   AF-A0A1E7EVQ7-F1
#
_cell.length_a   1.000
_cell.length_b   1.000
_cell.length_c   1.000
_cell.angle_alpha   90.00
_cell.angle_beta   90.00
_cell.angle_gamma   90.00
#
_symmetry.space_group_name_H-M   'P 1'
#
loop_
_entity.id
_entity.type
_entity.pdbx_description
1 polymer ?
#
loop_
_entity_poly.entity_id
_entity_poly.type
_entity_poly.pdbx_seq_one_letter_code
_entity_poly.pdbx_strand_id
1 'polypeptide(L)'
;MKFTAAAAITVFGLTVFCCSTVKFVEANELKLRAREKMRKDKAERQLQANDAGLVFSRGYVCITRQQDFAFVIPQQKSLVFESGVFSDVNLLGSSTIQSGGIYDPADVQIVDRLGTSEADSFDDPFSGINKPQRGQFAGQRQPKFIPQKDPGFFFNGECVATQVAGTGPLILGHSCLLNLCLGGGGYNCLAIYAGSKFVFNPLEQVLFSPTTFNEGVTKNNAGSIVPSLPPSYPGTIIGGTGLFVGAVGYVDVTTITGSTLTPVKTGVDGTFIDGRFPQAGYITQKINVVTNVPLPVAP
;
A
#
# COMPACT_ATOMS: atom_id res chain seq x y z
N MET A 1 -11.55 -71.73 35.73
CA MET A 1 -12.38 -70.94 34.79
C MET A 1 -12.68 -69.59 35.42
N LYS A 2 -12.48 -68.52 34.65
CA LYS A 2 -12.90 -67.11 34.83
C LYS A 2 -12.26 -66.28 35.97
N PHE A 3 -11.24 -65.52 35.58
CA PHE A 3 -10.81 -64.27 36.22
C PHE A 3 -11.82 -63.14 35.93
N THR A 4 -12.05 -62.25 36.89
CA THR A 4 -12.73 -60.96 36.67
C THR A 4 -12.04 -59.82 37.42
N ALA A 5 -12.11 -58.65 36.77
CA ALA A 5 -11.92 -57.27 37.22
C ALA A 5 -10.48 -56.78 37.49
N ALA A 6 -9.97 -56.10 36.45
CA ALA A 6 -8.83 -55.20 36.46
C ALA A 6 -9.24 -53.80 36.97
N ALA A 7 -8.33 -53.14 37.69
CA ALA A 7 -8.23 -51.70 37.77
C ALA A 7 -6.73 -51.34 37.68
N ALA A 8 -6.26 -51.05 36.47
CA ALA A 8 -4.90 -50.60 36.20
C ALA A 8 -4.86 -49.07 36.27
N ILE A 9 -4.00 -48.56 37.15
CA ILE A 9 -3.58 -47.16 37.23
C ILE A 9 -2.62 -46.91 36.07
N THR A 10 -3.04 -46.11 35.08
CA THR A 10 -2.21 -45.73 33.95
C THR A 10 -1.54 -44.38 34.22
N VAL A 11 -0.22 -44.44 34.33
CA VAL A 11 0.71 -43.32 34.16
C VAL A 11 0.75 -42.92 32.68
N PHE A 12 0.37 -41.69 32.36
CA PHE A 12 0.66 -40.96 31.12
C PHE A 12 0.58 -39.47 31.50
N GLY A 13 1.47 -38.56 31.15
CA GLY A 13 2.58 -38.54 30.21
C GLY A 13 2.90 -37.06 30.07
N LEU A 14 4.06 -36.66 30.56
CA LEU A 14 4.54 -35.28 30.59
C LEU A 14 5.13 -34.96 29.20
N THR A 15 4.34 -34.42 28.28
CA THR A 15 4.84 -34.04 26.95
C THR A 15 4.21 -32.77 26.36
N VAL A 16 5.10 -31.82 26.06
CA VAL A 16 5.02 -30.73 25.07
C VAL A 16 4.23 -29.46 25.42
N PHE A 17 4.83 -28.60 26.26
CA PHE A 17 4.77 -27.15 26.09
C PHE A 17 6.02 -26.69 25.32
N CYS A 18 5.99 -26.63 23.97
CA CYS A 18 7.15 -26.09 23.24
C CYS A 18 6.95 -25.58 21.79
N CYS A 19 5.75 -25.12 21.38
CA CYS A 19 5.56 -24.75 19.96
C CYS A 19 4.86 -23.41 19.63
N SER A 20 4.73 -22.46 20.57
CA SER A 20 4.12 -21.14 20.28
C SER A 20 5.11 -19.97 20.27
N THR A 21 6.30 -20.11 20.85
CA THR A 21 7.30 -19.02 20.92
C THR A 21 8.20 -18.94 19.69
N VAL A 22 8.40 -20.04 18.96
CA VAL A 22 9.37 -20.10 17.85
C VAL A 22 8.92 -19.29 16.62
N LYS A 23 7.62 -19.33 16.27
CA LYS A 23 7.09 -18.59 15.10
C LYS A 23 7.16 -17.07 15.26
N PHE A 24 7.11 -16.56 16.49
CA PHE A 24 7.15 -15.13 16.77
C PHE A 24 8.59 -14.57 16.73
N VAL A 25 9.57 -15.39 17.15
CA VAL A 25 11.00 -15.06 17.05
C VAL A 25 11.43 -15.04 15.58
N GLU A 26 11.00 -16.01 14.79
CA GLU A 26 11.33 -16.13 13.37
C GLU A 26 10.78 -14.95 12.54
N ALA A 27 9.55 -14.51 12.81
CA ALA A 27 8.96 -13.34 12.15
C ALA A 27 9.66 -12.01 12.54
N ASN A 28 10.13 -11.90 13.79
CA ASN A 28 10.90 -10.75 14.24
C ASN A 28 12.32 -10.73 13.66
N GLU A 29 12.99 -11.88 13.57
CA GLU A 29 14.29 -12.01 12.89
C GLU A 29 14.18 -11.65 11.40
N LEU A 30 13.13 -12.11 10.71
CA LEU A 30 12.89 -11.77 9.29
C LEU A 30 12.70 -10.26 9.10
N LYS A 31 11.96 -9.59 9.98
CA LYS A 31 11.81 -8.13 9.97
C LYS A 31 13.14 -7.43 10.25
N LEU A 32 13.97 -7.95 11.16
CA LEU A 32 15.28 -7.41 11.48
C LEU A 32 16.23 -7.53 10.29
N ARG A 33 16.31 -8.71 9.66
CA ARG A 33 17.09 -8.95 8.45
C ARG A 33 16.62 -8.09 7.27
N ALA A 34 15.30 -7.90 7.11
CA ALA A 34 14.77 -7.00 6.09
C ALA A 34 15.19 -5.54 6.33
N ARG A 35 15.17 -5.07 7.59
CA ARG A 35 15.63 -3.72 7.94
C ARG A 35 17.13 -3.54 7.75
N GLU A 36 17.93 -4.55 8.11
CA GLU A 36 19.38 -4.54 7.89
C GLU A 36 19.72 -4.56 6.40
N LYS A 37 19.01 -5.39 5.62
CA LYS A 37 19.14 -5.39 4.16
C LYS A 37 18.77 -4.04 3.56
N MET A 38 17.65 -3.43 3.98
CA MET A 38 17.29 -2.08 3.52
C MET A 38 18.33 -1.02 3.92
N ARG A 39 18.93 -1.13 5.12
CA ARG A 39 20.04 -0.25 5.53
C ARG A 39 21.27 -0.44 4.66
N LYS A 40 21.63 -1.68 4.35
CA LYS A 40 22.78 -2.03 3.52
C LYS A 40 22.58 -1.56 2.08
N ASP A 41 21.43 -1.89 1.48
CA ASP A 41 21.05 -1.45 0.13
C ASP A 41 21.01 0.09 0.05
N LYS A 42 20.57 0.77 1.12
CA LYS A 42 20.63 2.24 1.21
C LYS A 42 22.07 2.76 1.28
N ALA A 43 22.93 2.13 2.07
CA ALA A 43 24.33 2.52 2.20
C ALA A 43 25.12 2.29 0.89
N GLU A 44 24.86 1.18 0.19
CA GLU A 44 25.44 0.88 -1.12
C GLU A 44 25.00 1.89 -2.17
N ARG A 45 23.72 2.30 -2.18
CA ARG A 45 23.22 3.39 -3.04
C ARG A 45 23.86 4.75 -2.69
N GLN A 46 24.09 5.04 -1.40
CA GLN A 46 24.78 6.25 -0.97
C GLN A 46 26.26 6.27 -1.38
N LEU A 47 26.94 5.12 -1.33
CA LEU A 47 28.32 4.99 -1.81
C LEU A 47 28.42 5.23 -3.32
N GLN A 48 27.50 4.67 -4.11
CA GLN A 48 27.43 4.96 -5.56
C GLN A 48 27.13 6.44 -5.86
N ALA A 49 26.41 7.13 -4.98
CA ALA A 49 26.14 8.57 -5.11
C ALA A 49 27.39 9.43 -4.98
N ASN A 50 28.30 9.06 -4.06
CA ASN A 50 29.50 9.82 -3.76
C ASN A 50 30.53 9.81 -4.91
N ASP A 51 30.61 8.73 -5.68
CA ASP A 51 31.52 8.65 -6.85
C ASP A 51 30.91 9.28 -8.14
N ALA A 52 29.59 9.51 -8.18
CA ALA A 52 28.87 9.98 -9.37
C ALA A 52 28.61 11.51 -9.39
N GLY A 53 29.14 12.28 -8.43
CA GLY A 53 28.84 13.71 -8.31
C GLY A 53 27.39 14.00 -7.89
N LEU A 54 26.70 13.03 -7.28
CA LEU A 54 25.33 13.17 -6.78
C LEU A 54 25.38 13.73 -5.35
N VAL A 55 25.43 15.06 -5.24
CA VAL A 55 25.70 15.73 -3.95
C VAL A 55 24.43 16.15 -3.21
N PHE A 56 23.31 16.30 -3.92
CA PHE A 56 22.08 16.85 -3.33
C PHE A 56 21.10 15.75 -2.96
N SER A 57 20.65 15.74 -1.71
CA SER A 57 19.61 14.84 -1.22
C SER A 57 18.51 15.60 -0.52
N ARG A 58 17.25 15.27 -0.82
CA ARG A 58 16.08 15.82 -0.14
C ARG A 58 14.94 14.81 -0.12
N GLY A 59 14.17 14.81 0.97
CA GLY A 59 12.93 14.05 1.07
C GLY A 59 11.73 14.97 0.85
N TYR A 60 10.71 14.46 0.16
CA TYR A 60 9.42 15.11 -0.04
C TYR A 60 8.29 14.19 0.41
N VAL A 61 7.16 14.79 0.73
CA VAL A 61 5.91 14.07 0.96
C VAL A 61 4.93 14.40 -0.16
N CYS A 62 4.46 13.37 -0.85
CA CYS A 62 3.37 13.45 -1.80
C CYS A 62 2.08 13.05 -1.12
N ILE A 63 1.02 13.85 -1.24
CA ILE A 63 -0.33 13.49 -0.81
C ILE A 63 -1.23 13.48 -2.05
N THR A 64 -1.75 12.30 -2.38
CA THR A 64 -2.69 12.05 -3.47
C THR A 64 -4.10 11.88 -2.90
N ARG A 65 -5.04 12.66 -3.42
CA ARG A 65 -6.47 12.53 -3.08
C ARG A 65 -7.08 11.39 -3.87
N GLN A 66 -8.17 10.82 -3.36
CA GLN A 66 -8.86 9.73 -4.04
C GLN A 66 -9.27 10.06 -5.49
N GLN A 67 -9.75 11.28 -5.73
CA GLN A 67 -10.14 11.75 -7.06
C GLN A 67 -8.96 11.90 -8.05
N ASP A 68 -7.74 11.99 -7.53
CA ASP A 68 -6.51 12.13 -8.31
C ASP A 68 -5.74 10.80 -8.41
N PHE A 69 -6.41 9.68 -8.09
CA PHE A 69 -5.89 8.32 -8.18
C PHE A 69 -6.86 7.44 -8.96
N ALA A 70 -6.36 6.66 -9.91
CA ALA A 70 -7.14 5.70 -10.66
C ALA A 70 -6.38 4.38 -10.80
N PHE A 71 -7.10 3.27 -10.64
CA PHE A 71 -6.60 1.93 -10.97
C PHE A 71 -7.42 1.39 -12.14
N VAL A 72 -6.73 1.06 -13.23
CA VAL A 72 -7.33 0.66 -14.50
C VAL A 72 -6.87 -0.75 -14.83
N ILE A 73 -7.82 -1.64 -15.16
CA ILE A 73 -7.52 -2.99 -15.63
C ILE A 73 -7.93 -3.05 -17.12
N PRO A 74 -6.99 -3.16 -18.07
CA PRO A 74 -7.27 -2.98 -19.49
C PRO A 74 -8.22 -4.03 -20.10
N GLN A 75 -8.37 -5.20 -19.46
CA GLN A 75 -9.13 -6.33 -20.03
C GLN A 75 -10.55 -6.50 -19.46
N GLN A 76 -10.99 -5.70 -18.49
CA GLN A 76 -12.27 -5.95 -17.81
C GLN A 76 -13.20 -4.72 -17.82
N LYS A 77 -14.29 -4.85 -18.59
CA LYS A 77 -15.39 -3.87 -18.67
C LYS A 77 -16.30 -3.90 -17.42
N SER A 78 -16.21 -4.99 -16.65
CA SER A 78 -16.87 -5.17 -15.36
C SER A 78 -16.16 -6.30 -14.59
N LEU A 79 -15.92 -6.10 -13.29
CA LEU A 79 -15.44 -7.14 -12.37
C LEU A 79 -16.64 -7.97 -11.89
N VAL A 80 -17.24 -8.76 -12.80
CA VAL A 80 -18.27 -9.74 -12.41
C VAL A 80 -17.56 -11.04 -12.06
N PHE A 81 -17.51 -11.36 -10.77
CA PHE A 81 -16.88 -12.57 -10.27
C PHE A 81 -17.90 -13.71 -10.29
N GLU A 82 -18.06 -14.39 -11.42
CA GLU A 82 -18.84 -15.62 -11.47
C GLU A 82 -18.13 -16.70 -10.62
N SER A 83 -18.81 -17.18 -9.57
CA SER A 83 -18.39 -18.27 -8.68
C SER A 83 -17.32 -18.02 -7.61
N GLY A 84 -16.92 -16.78 -7.32
CA GLY A 84 -15.99 -16.49 -6.19
C GLY A 84 -14.58 -17.05 -6.38
N VAL A 85 -14.23 -17.48 -7.60
CA VAL A 85 -12.91 -17.96 -7.97
C VAL A 85 -12.11 -16.78 -8.55
N PHE A 86 -11.34 -16.11 -7.68
CA PHE A 86 -10.48 -14.98 -8.04
C PHE A 86 -9.14 -15.39 -8.68
N SER A 87 -8.94 -16.68 -8.98
CA SER A 87 -7.69 -17.18 -9.58
C SER A 87 -7.44 -16.66 -11.00
N ASP A 88 -8.50 -16.16 -11.65
CA ASP A 88 -8.49 -15.88 -13.09
C ASP A 88 -8.33 -14.38 -13.40
N VAL A 89 -8.24 -13.53 -12.37
CA VAL A 89 -8.02 -12.08 -12.56
C VAL A 89 -6.56 -11.85 -12.96
N ASN A 90 -6.35 -11.65 -14.25
CA ASN A 90 -5.06 -11.26 -14.78
C ASN A 90 -4.86 -9.73 -14.66
N LEU A 91 -3.92 -9.33 -13.81
CA LEU A 91 -3.56 -7.91 -13.62
C LEU A 91 -2.48 -7.43 -14.60
N LEU A 92 -2.05 -8.25 -15.56
CA LEU A 92 -1.01 -7.87 -16.52
C LEU A 92 -1.48 -6.66 -17.34
N GLY A 93 -0.65 -5.61 -17.39
CA GLY A 93 -0.98 -4.36 -18.06
C GLY A 93 -1.98 -3.49 -17.29
N SER A 94 -2.44 -3.89 -16.10
CA SER A 94 -3.17 -2.97 -15.22
C SER A 94 -2.29 -1.77 -14.88
N SER A 95 -2.89 -0.59 -14.82
CA SER A 95 -2.17 0.64 -14.53
C SER A 95 -2.76 1.40 -13.36
N THR A 96 -1.88 2.03 -12.60
CA THR A 96 -2.21 2.99 -11.55
C THR A 96 -1.77 4.36 -12.02
N ILE A 97 -2.70 5.29 -12.09
CA ILE A 97 -2.45 6.68 -12.47
C ILE A 97 -2.64 7.52 -11.22
N GLN A 98 -1.69 8.39 -10.92
CA GLN A 98 -1.75 9.24 -9.73
C GLN A 98 -1.28 10.66 -10.00
N SER A 99 -1.84 11.61 -9.24
CA SER A 99 -1.42 13.01 -9.23
C SER A 99 -1.59 13.62 -7.84
N GLY A 100 -0.50 13.79 -7.10
CA GLY A 100 -0.52 14.34 -5.74
C GLY A 100 0.17 15.71 -5.65
N GLY A 101 -0.12 16.44 -4.58
CA GLY A 101 0.64 17.64 -4.21
C GLY A 101 1.92 17.25 -3.48
N ILE A 102 2.98 18.04 -3.65
CA ILE A 102 4.27 17.85 -2.98
C ILE A 102 4.44 18.88 -1.85
N TYR A 103 4.86 18.39 -0.69
CA TYR A 103 5.01 19.17 0.54
C TYR A 103 6.36 18.86 1.21
N ASP A 104 6.81 19.80 2.04
CA ASP A 104 7.94 19.54 2.94
C ASP A 104 7.53 18.51 4.02
N PRO A 105 8.34 17.46 4.27
CA PRO A 105 8.09 16.53 5.36
C PRO A 105 7.95 17.19 6.75
N ALA A 106 8.50 18.39 6.96
CA ALA A 106 8.38 19.13 8.21
C ALA A 106 6.96 19.69 8.45
N ASP A 107 6.22 19.98 7.37
CA ASP A 107 4.90 20.61 7.43
C ASP A 107 3.73 19.61 7.41
N VAL A 108 4.02 18.34 7.11
CA VAL A 108 3.02 17.27 7.09
C VAL A 108 3.12 16.40 8.34
N GLN A 109 2.07 16.46 9.17
CA GLN A 109 1.93 15.54 10.30
C GLN A 109 1.07 14.33 9.94
N ILE A 110 1.66 13.13 9.95
CA ILE A 110 0.93 11.87 9.83
C ILE A 110 0.57 11.37 11.22
N VAL A 111 -0.72 11.12 11.46
CA VAL A 111 -1.24 10.64 12.73
C VAL A 111 -1.86 9.26 12.58
N ASP A 112 -1.78 8.46 13.64
CA ASP A 112 -2.50 7.20 13.70
C ASP A 112 -4.01 7.50 13.69
N ARG A 113 -4.72 6.89 12.76
CA ARG A 113 -6.18 7.03 12.59
C ARG A 113 -6.78 5.64 12.48
N LEU A 114 -7.27 5.13 13.60
CA LEU A 114 -7.83 3.79 13.74
C LEU A 114 -9.25 3.64 13.14
N GLY A 115 -9.61 4.43 12.11
CA GLY A 115 -10.95 4.39 11.51
C GLY A 115 -12.07 4.69 12.50
N THR A 116 -11.81 5.51 13.52
CA THR A 116 -12.73 5.73 14.65
C THR A 116 -13.66 6.92 14.48
N SER A 117 -13.52 7.70 13.40
CA SER A 117 -14.37 8.87 13.16
C SER A 117 -15.64 8.52 12.36
N GLU A 118 -16.69 9.31 12.54
CA GLU A 118 -17.93 9.18 11.74
C GLU A 118 -17.68 9.40 10.25
N ALA A 119 -16.69 10.22 9.87
CA ALA A 119 -16.29 10.40 8.48
C ALA A 119 -15.63 9.15 7.85
N ASP A 120 -15.17 8.20 8.67
CA ASP A 120 -14.60 6.93 8.23
C ASP A 120 -15.66 5.81 8.21
N SER A 121 -16.93 6.19 8.42
CA SER A 121 -18.08 5.31 8.43
C SER A 121 -18.78 5.34 7.07
N PHE A 122 -18.99 4.16 6.50
CA PHE A 122 -19.87 3.97 5.36
C PHE A 122 -21.29 3.75 5.90
N ASP A 123 -22.19 4.67 5.62
CA ASP A 123 -23.61 4.44 5.90
C ASP A 123 -24.17 3.59 4.75
N ASP A 124 -24.65 2.38 5.05
CA ASP A 124 -25.52 1.64 4.13
C ASP A 124 -26.98 1.95 4.50
N PRO A 125 -27.66 2.85 3.75
CA PRO A 125 -29.04 3.23 4.03
C PRO A 125 -30.05 2.07 3.84
N PHE A 126 -29.62 0.93 3.28
CA PHE A 126 -30.45 -0.25 3.06
C PHE A 126 -30.27 -1.36 4.10
N SER A 127 -29.26 -1.29 4.98
CA SER A 127 -28.89 -2.44 5.81
C SER A 127 -29.77 -2.67 7.04
N GLY A 128 -30.65 -1.75 7.45
CA GLY A 128 -31.52 -1.92 8.63
C GLY A 128 -30.77 -2.11 9.97
N ILE A 129 -29.44 -2.12 9.95
CA ILE A 129 -28.55 -2.30 11.09
C ILE A 129 -27.98 -0.92 11.42
N ASN A 130 -28.37 -0.36 12.57
CA ASN A 130 -27.96 0.95 13.08
C ASN A 130 -26.47 1.01 13.51
N LYS A 131 -25.54 0.40 12.78
CA LYS A 131 -24.10 0.49 13.08
C LYS A 131 -23.31 1.01 11.87
N PRO A 132 -22.65 2.18 12.01
CA PRO A 132 -21.78 2.68 10.97
C PRO A 132 -20.69 1.67 10.63
N GLN A 133 -20.56 1.35 9.34
CA GLN A 133 -19.55 0.45 8.81
C GLN A 133 -18.20 1.18 8.74
N ARG A 134 -17.27 0.92 9.66
CA ARG A 134 -16.01 1.68 9.72
C ARG A 134 -14.90 1.05 8.89
N GLY A 135 -14.32 1.82 7.97
CA GLY A 135 -13.14 1.45 7.18
C GLY A 135 -11.83 1.63 7.97
N GLN A 136 -10.86 0.75 7.72
CA GLN A 136 -9.47 0.97 8.15
C GLN A 136 -8.64 1.49 6.99
N PHE A 137 -7.78 2.47 7.27
CA PHE A 137 -6.83 3.01 6.31
C PHE A 137 -5.61 2.10 6.16
N ALA A 138 -5.05 2.05 4.96
CA ALA A 138 -3.75 1.39 4.78
C ALA A 138 -2.68 2.05 5.64
N GLY A 139 -1.96 1.24 6.41
CA GLY A 139 -0.99 1.74 7.39
C GLY A 139 -1.59 2.33 8.67
N GLN A 140 -2.92 2.27 8.88
CA GLN A 140 -3.65 2.80 10.05
C GLN A 140 -3.36 4.27 10.37
N ARG A 141 -2.98 5.03 9.34
CA ARG A 141 -2.45 6.38 9.47
C ARG A 141 -3.06 7.25 8.38
N GLN A 142 -3.19 8.53 8.67
CA GLN A 142 -3.62 9.55 7.72
C GLN A 142 -2.93 10.88 8.03
N PRO A 143 -2.75 11.77 7.05
CA PRO A 143 -2.35 13.14 7.34
C PRO A 143 -3.39 13.81 8.24
N LYS A 144 -2.95 14.49 9.30
CA LYS A 144 -3.81 15.20 10.25
C LYS A 144 -4.56 16.35 9.58
N PHE A 145 -3.85 17.07 8.72
CA PHE A 145 -4.36 18.10 7.84
C PHE A 145 -3.56 18.05 6.54
N ILE A 146 -4.12 18.64 5.49
CA ILE A 146 -3.45 18.73 4.19
C ILE A 146 -3.23 20.22 3.92
N PRO A 147 -1.98 20.67 3.79
CA PRO A 147 -1.69 22.04 3.39
C PRO A 147 -2.32 22.37 2.03
N GLN A 148 -2.48 23.66 1.73
CA GLN A 148 -2.95 24.06 0.41
C GLN A 148 -1.93 23.64 -0.65
N LYS A 149 -2.39 22.90 -1.67
CA LYS A 149 -1.55 22.45 -2.78
C LYS A 149 -1.04 23.66 -3.57
N ASP A 150 0.27 23.78 -3.71
CA ASP A 150 0.88 24.68 -4.68
C ASP A 150 0.80 24.03 -6.09
N PRO A 151 0.23 24.71 -7.10
CA PRO A 151 0.08 24.16 -8.44
C PRO A 151 1.42 23.87 -9.14
N GLY A 152 2.51 24.50 -8.72
CA GLY A 152 3.86 24.23 -9.22
C GLY A 152 4.56 23.04 -8.56
N PHE A 153 4.01 22.48 -7.48
CA PHE A 153 4.60 21.38 -6.72
C PHE A 153 3.67 20.16 -6.73
N PHE A 154 3.96 19.22 -7.62
CA PHE A 154 3.16 18.01 -7.76
C PHE A 154 3.99 16.82 -8.19
N PHE A 155 3.43 15.65 -7.93
CA PHE A 155 3.99 14.37 -8.34
C PHE A 155 2.92 13.59 -9.07
N ASN A 156 3.15 13.29 -10.34
CA ASN A 156 2.20 12.56 -11.16
C ASN A 156 2.87 11.48 -11.98
N GLY A 157 2.05 10.59 -12.54
CA GLY A 157 2.53 9.59 -13.48
C GLY A 157 1.69 8.33 -13.47
N GLU A 158 2.21 7.33 -14.14
CA GLU A 158 1.56 6.05 -14.34
C GLU A 158 2.53 4.92 -13.97
N CYS A 159 2.03 3.92 -13.25
CA CYS A 159 2.71 2.65 -13.00
C CYS A 159 1.90 1.51 -13.60
N VAL A 160 2.52 0.71 -14.47
CA VAL A 160 1.92 -0.44 -15.15
C VAL A 160 2.47 -1.72 -14.56
N ALA A 161 1.59 -2.69 -14.27
CA ALA A 161 1.96 -4.04 -13.87
C ALA A 161 2.56 -4.78 -15.07
N THR A 162 3.87 -5.02 -15.04
CA THR A 162 4.62 -5.67 -16.13
C THR A 162 4.82 -7.16 -15.89
N GLN A 163 4.67 -7.62 -14.64
CA GLN A 163 4.76 -9.02 -14.26
C GLN A 163 3.71 -9.33 -13.20
N VAL A 164 3.00 -10.44 -13.40
CA VAL A 164 1.98 -10.93 -12.48
C VAL A 164 2.16 -12.43 -12.25
N ALA A 165 1.66 -12.94 -11.13
CA ALA A 165 1.61 -14.38 -10.90
C ALA A 165 0.64 -15.02 -11.89
N GLY A 166 0.96 -16.24 -12.34
CA GLY A 166 0.09 -17.02 -13.24
C GLY A 166 -1.23 -17.46 -12.60
N THR A 167 -1.37 -17.31 -11.27
CA THR A 167 -2.59 -17.59 -10.52
C THR A 167 -2.86 -16.45 -9.53
N GLY A 168 -4.07 -15.87 -9.61
CA GLY A 168 -4.54 -14.84 -8.69
C GLY A 168 -4.01 -13.41 -8.94
N PRO A 169 -4.55 -12.42 -8.23
CA PRO A 169 -4.31 -10.99 -8.47
C PRO A 169 -3.00 -10.49 -7.84
N LEU A 170 -1.89 -11.22 -8.01
CA LEU A 170 -0.60 -10.84 -7.44
C LEU A 170 0.28 -10.16 -8.51
N ILE A 171 0.59 -8.89 -8.31
CA ILE A 171 1.63 -8.18 -9.08
C ILE A 171 2.98 -8.64 -8.53
N LEU A 172 3.91 -8.96 -9.44
CA LEU A 172 5.28 -9.37 -9.11
C LEU A 172 6.30 -8.30 -9.51
N GLY A 173 5.95 -7.47 -10.47
CA GLY A 173 6.79 -6.40 -11.00
C GLY A 173 5.94 -5.33 -11.67
N HIS A 174 6.40 -4.10 -11.54
CA HIS A 174 5.78 -2.95 -12.20
C HIS A 174 6.83 -2.05 -12.85
N SER A 175 6.39 -1.18 -13.72
CA SER A 175 7.19 -0.12 -14.32
C SER A 175 6.41 1.17 -14.32
N CYS A 176 7.05 2.25 -13.88
CA CYS A 176 6.46 3.54 -13.68
C CYS A 176 7.21 4.62 -14.45
N LEU A 177 6.46 5.54 -15.03
CA LEU A 177 6.94 6.82 -15.53
C LEU A 177 6.30 7.91 -14.68
N LEU A 178 7.13 8.61 -13.91
CA LEU A 178 6.72 9.56 -12.89
C LEU A 178 7.40 10.90 -13.15
N ASN A 179 6.69 12.01 -12.89
CA ASN A 179 7.27 13.33 -12.88
C ASN A 179 7.16 13.91 -11.47
N LEU A 180 8.28 14.45 -10.98
CA LEU A 180 8.34 15.21 -9.74
C LEU A 180 8.59 16.68 -10.08
N CYS A 181 7.55 17.50 -10.01
CA CYS A 181 7.62 18.92 -10.30
C CYS A 181 7.81 19.72 -9.01
N LEU A 182 8.81 20.59 -8.99
CA LEU A 182 9.29 21.32 -7.82
C LEU A 182 9.41 22.82 -8.12
N GLY A 183 8.34 23.40 -8.67
CA GLY A 183 8.22 24.83 -8.91
C GLY A 183 8.20 25.23 -10.39
N GLY A 184 8.49 26.51 -10.64
CA GLY A 184 8.44 27.10 -11.98
C GLY A 184 7.06 27.00 -12.62
N GLY A 185 5.97 27.12 -11.84
CA GLY A 185 4.60 26.95 -12.34
C GLY A 185 4.26 25.54 -12.84
N GLY A 186 5.07 24.53 -12.49
CA GLY A 186 4.91 23.15 -12.96
C GLY A 186 5.80 22.78 -14.15
N TYR A 187 6.75 23.64 -14.54
CA TYR A 187 7.68 23.39 -15.63
C TYR A 187 9.05 22.87 -15.18
N ASN A 188 9.38 22.97 -13.88
CA ASN A 188 10.61 22.42 -13.32
C ASN A 188 10.33 21.03 -12.78
N CYS A 189 10.50 20.00 -13.62
CA CYS A 189 10.17 18.62 -13.26
C CYS A 189 11.35 17.67 -13.46
N LEU A 190 11.48 16.70 -12.56
CA LEU A 190 12.35 15.54 -12.73
C LEU A 190 11.56 14.43 -13.39
N ALA A 191 12.09 13.86 -14.47
CA ALA A 191 11.54 12.67 -15.12
C ALA A 191 12.16 11.43 -14.48
N ILE A 192 11.30 10.56 -13.95
CA ILE A 192 11.70 9.41 -13.14
C ILE A 192 11.16 8.15 -13.80
N TYR A 193 12.04 7.20 -14.07
CA TYR A 193 11.66 5.83 -14.41
C TYR A 193 11.86 4.96 -13.18
N ALA A 194 10.81 4.29 -12.72
CA ALA A 194 10.89 3.37 -11.59
C ALA A 194 10.40 1.99 -12.00
N GLY A 195 11.25 0.97 -11.92
CA GLY A 195 10.90 -0.39 -12.29
C GLY A 195 11.61 -1.35 -11.38
N SER A 196 10.85 -2.19 -10.67
CA SER A 196 11.44 -3.13 -9.73
C SER A 196 10.52 -4.31 -9.46
N LYS A 197 11.07 -5.31 -8.77
CA LYS A 197 10.27 -6.37 -8.16
C LYS A 197 9.29 -5.73 -7.17
N PHE A 198 8.01 -5.89 -7.45
CA PHE A 198 6.92 -5.26 -6.74
C PHE A 198 5.88 -6.34 -6.42
N VAL A 199 6.15 -7.09 -5.34
CA VAL A 199 5.26 -8.17 -4.88
C VAL A 199 4.13 -7.55 -4.08
N PHE A 200 2.99 -7.36 -4.72
CA PHE A 200 1.85 -6.70 -4.11
C PHE A 200 0.55 -7.24 -4.71
N ASN A 201 -0.40 -7.61 -3.86
CA ASN A 201 -1.72 -8.01 -4.29
C ASN A 201 -2.72 -6.90 -3.89
N PRO A 202 -3.15 -6.05 -4.84
CA PRO A 202 -4.07 -4.95 -4.56
C PRO A 202 -5.47 -5.44 -4.12
N LEU A 203 -5.80 -6.72 -4.33
CA LEU A 203 -7.08 -7.33 -3.97
C LEU A 203 -6.98 -8.22 -2.71
N GLU A 204 -5.80 -8.46 -2.13
CA GLU A 204 -5.60 -9.37 -0.98
C GLU A 204 -6.49 -9.03 0.20
N GLN A 205 -6.73 -7.73 0.40
CA GLN A 205 -7.45 -7.22 1.56
C GLN A 205 -8.96 -7.15 1.32
N VAL A 206 -9.37 -7.21 0.05
CA VAL A 206 -10.75 -7.40 -0.38
C VAL A 206 -11.15 -8.88 -0.17
N LEU A 207 -10.19 -9.80 -0.26
CA LEU A 207 -10.42 -11.25 -0.35
C LEU A 207 -10.59 -11.98 1.00
N PHE A 208 -10.05 -11.46 2.09
CA PHE A 208 -10.11 -12.16 3.39
C PHE A 208 -10.52 -11.23 4.52
N SER A 209 -11.80 -10.84 4.53
CA SER A 209 -12.46 -10.68 5.81
C SER A 209 -13.55 -11.70 5.96
N PRO A 210 -13.51 -12.53 7.01
CA PRO A 210 -14.71 -13.22 7.46
C PRO A 210 -15.82 -12.25 7.90
N THR A 211 -15.55 -10.93 8.00
CA THR A 211 -16.48 -9.92 8.49
C THR A 211 -16.27 -8.51 7.90
N THR A 212 -16.01 -8.30 6.59
CA THR A 212 -15.91 -6.90 6.12
C THR A 212 -17.29 -6.28 6.27
N PHE A 213 -18.37 -7.00 5.90
CA PHE A 213 -19.76 -6.67 6.23
C PHE A 213 -20.60 -7.95 6.27
N ASN A 214 -20.53 -8.72 7.36
CA ASN A 214 -21.37 -9.92 7.48
C ASN A 214 -22.75 -9.52 8.02
N GLU A 215 -23.81 -9.80 7.27
CA GLU A 215 -25.22 -9.76 7.72
C GLU A 215 -25.56 -10.99 8.59
N GLY A 216 -24.62 -11.47 9.41
CA GLY A 216 -24.75 -12.71 10.17
C GLY A 216 -24.17 -12.60 11.59
N VAL A 217 -24.80 -13.31 12.52
CA VAL A 217 -24.70 -13.29 14.01
C VAL A 217 -23.27 -13.42 14.60
N THR A 218 -22.21 -13.56 13.79
CA THR A 218 -20.81 -13.51 14.24
C THR A 218 -20.27 -12.09 14.16
N LYS A 219 -20.12 -11.46 15.34
CA LYS A 219 -19.50 -10.15 15.62
C LYS A 219 -18.71 -9.54 14.45
N ASN A 220 -19.28 -8.48 13.86
CA ASN A 220 -18.59 -7.60 12.92
C ASN A 220 -17.28 -7.09 13.54
N ASN A 221 -16.14 -7.49 13.00
CA ASN A 221 -14.86 -6.91 13.38
C ASN A 221 -14.60 -5.65 12.57
N ALA A 222 -15.49 -4.66 12.67
CA ALA A 222 -15.23 -3.32 12.17
C ALA A 222 -13.92 -2.84 12.82
N GLY A 223 -12.86 -2.74 12.02
CA GLY A 223 -11.53 -2.35 12.47
C GLY A 223 -10.45 -3.43 12.60
N SER A 224 -10.72 -4.71 12.32
CA SER A 224 -9.67 -5.75 12.44
C SER A 224 -8.79 -5.93 11.22
N ILE A 225 -9.22 -5.47 10.04
CA ILE A 225 -8.48 -5.67 8.79
C ILE A 225 -7.91 -4.37 8.33
N VAL A 226 -6.61 -4.39 8.17
CA VAL A 226 -5.81 -3.23 7.86
C VAL A 226 -5.24 -3.47 6.47
N PRO A 227 -5.56 -2.60 5.51
CA PRO A 227 -4.97 -2.66 4.20
C PRO A 227 -3.43 -2.65 4.28
N SER A 228 -2.78 -3.65 3.65
CA SER A 228 -1.34 -3.66 3.45
C SER A 228 -0.95 -2.54 2.46
N LEU A 229 0.14 -1.86 2.82
CA LEU A 229 0.74 -0.86 1.95
C LEU A 229 1.55 -1.56 0.86
N PRO A 230 1.62 -0.98 -0.34
CA PRO A 230 2.53 -1.47 -1.36
C PRO A 230 3.99 -1.35 -0.88
N PRO A 231 4.88 -2.24 -1.33
CA PRO A 231 6.30 -2.15 -0.99
C PRO A 231 6.92 -0.87 -1.55
N SER A 232 7.98 -0.40 -0.91
CA SER A 232 8.80 0.69 -1.46
C SER A 232 9.50 0.23 -2.74
N TYR A 233 9.64 1.14 -3.70
CA TYR A 233 10.29 0.84 -4.97
C TYR A 233 11.30 1.94 -5.35
N PRO A 234 12.48 1.55 -5.85
CA PRO A 234 13.47 2.49 -6.35
C PRO A 234 13.15 2.95 -7.77
N GLY A 235 13.60 4.14 -8.11
CA GLY A 235 13.61 4.69 -9.45
C GLY A 235 14.89 5.45 -9.76
N THR A 236 15.07 5.74 -11.04
CA THR A 236 16.20 6.47 -11.60
C THR A 236 15.69 7.74 -12.24
N ILE A 237 16.36 8.86 -11.97
CA ILE A 237 16.11 10.13 -12.64
C ILE A 237 16.76 10.03 -14.02
N ILE A 238 15.94 10.06 -15.06
CA ILE A 238 16.36 9.91 -16.47
C ILE A 238 16.48 11.26 -17.19
N GLY A 239 16.19 12.35 -16.49
CA GLY A 239 16.29 13.70 -16.99
C GLY A 239 15.39 14.66 -16.22
N GLY A 240 15.19 15.83 -16.79
CA GLY A 240 14.26 16.81 -16.25
C GLY A 240 14.02 17.96 -17.21
N THR A 241 13.10 18.84 -16.82
CA THR A 241 12.69 20.03 -17.56
C THR A 241 12.98 21.28 -16.75
N GLY A 242 13.06 22.43 -17.43
CA GLY A 242 13.32 23.71 -16.78
C GLY A 242 14.66 23.74 -16.04
N LEU A 243 14.63 24.05 -14.74
CA LEU A 243 15.84 24.07 -13.90
C LEU A 243 16.49 22.69 -13.68
N PHE A 244 15.81 21.61 -14.03
CA PHE A 244 16.31 20.24 -13.86
C PHE A 244 16.77 19.58 -15.16
N VAL A 245 16.98 20.36 -16.23
CA VAL A 245 17.58 19.83 -17.46
C VAL A 245 18.96 19.24 -17.15
N GLY A 246 19.18 17.99 -17.57
CA GLY A 246 20.41 17.24 -17.28
C GLY A 246 20.49 16.65 -15.88
N ALA A 247 19.39 16.68 -15.11
CA ALA A 247 19.35 16.01 -13.81
C ALA A 247 19.44 14.49 -13.97
N VAL A 248 20.32 13.89 -13.17
CA VAL A 248 20.54 12.45 -13.04
C VAL A 248 20.58 12.13 -11.55
N GLY A 249 20.22 10.90 -11.21
CA GLY A 249 20.22 10.45 -9.83
C GLY A 249 19.23 9.31 -9.58
N TYR A 250 18.87 9.12 -8.33
CA TYR A 250 17.94 8.07 -7.93
C TYR A 250 16.85 8.61 -7.02
N VAL A 251 15.74 7.89 -7.02
CA VAL A 251 14.56 8.17 -6.21
C VAL A 251 14.15 6.90 -5.48
N ASP A 252 13.65 7.02 -4.26
CA ASP A 252 13.06 5.93 -3.52
C ASP A 252 11.65 6.35 -3.07
N VAL A 253 10.64 5.64 -3.55
CA VAL A 253 9.24 5.93 -3.25
C VAL A 253 8.74 4.93 -2.22
N THR A 254 8.27 5.43 -1.09
CA THR A 254 7.70 4.62 0.00
C THR A 254 6.30 5.10 0.32
N THR A 255 5.31 4.23 0.21
CA THR A 255 3.93 4.55 0.62
C THR A 255 3.81 4.40 2.14
N ILE A 256 3.31 5.45 2.81
CA ILE A 256 3.16 5.51 4.27
C ILE A 256 1.71 5.29 4.68
N THR A 257 0.76 5.83 3.90
CA THR A 257 -0.68 5.70 4.16
C THR A 257 -1.41 5.45 2.85
N GLY A 258 -2.58 4.83 2.92
CA GLY A 258 -3.46 4.62 1.77
C GLY A 258 -4.92 4.75 2.14
N SER A 259 -5.78 4.62 1.13
CA SER A 259 -7.23 4.69 1.30
C SER A 259 -7.79 3.51 2.08
N THR A 260 -9.07 3.62 2.45
CA THR A 260 -9.87 2.52 2.96
C THR A 260 -10.18 1.51 1.86
N LEU A 261 -10.53 0.28 2.25
CA LEU A 261 -11.04 -0.72 1.32
C LEU A 261 -12.42 -0.33 0.80
N THR A 262 -12.68 -0.67 -0.47
CA THR A 262 -14.04 -0.71 -0.98
C THR A 262 -14.76 -1.90 -0.36
N PRO A 263 -15.97 -1.72 0.21
CA PRO A 263 -16.81 -2.80 0.69
C PRO A 263 -17.01 -3.92 -0.32
N VAL A 264 -16.92 -5.15 0.18
CA VAL A 264 -17.28 -6.36 -0.54
C VAL A 264 -18.69 -6.75 -0.12
N LYS A 265 -19.56 -6.98 -1.09
CA LYS A 265 -20.90 -7.54 -0.87
C LYS A 265 -20.95 -8.98 -1.38
N THR A 266 -21.54 -9.85 -0.58
CA THR A 266 -21.86 -11.21 -0.99
C THR A 266 -23.33 -11.26 -1.36
N GLY A 267 -23.61 -11.51 -2.64
CA GLY A 267 -24.96 -11.72 -3.16
C GLY A 267 -25.21 -13.18 -3.49
N VAL A 268 -26.44 -13.47 -3.93
CA VAL A 268 -26.89 -14.81 -4.34
C VAL A 268 -26.08 -15.35 -5.53
N ASP A 269 -25.56 -14.45 -6.36
CA ASP A 269 -24.79 -14.75 -7.58
C ASP A 269 -23.26 -14.67 -7.38
N GLY A 270 -22.79 -14.50 -6.14
CA GLY A 270 -21.36 -14.46 -5.80
C GLY A 270 -20.93 -13.21 -5.03
N THR A 271 -19.62 -13.05 -4.90
CA THR A 271 -18.98 -11.96 -4.14
C THR A 271 -18.56 -10.85 -5.09
N PHE A 272 -19.02 -9.62 -4.89
CA PHE A 272 -18.71 -8.47 -5.75
C PHE A 272 -18.21 -7.26 -4.94
N ILE A 273 -17.40 -6.43 -5.60
CA ILE A 273 -16.91 -5.17 -5.03
C ILE A 273 -18.00 -4.11 -5.26
N ASP A 274 -18.55 -3.54 -4.18
CA ASP A 274 -19.58 -2.51 -4.31
C ASP A 274 -18.94 -1.14 -4.53
N GLY A 275 -18.74 -0.79 -5.80
CA GLY A 275 -18.21 0.51 -6.23
C GLY A 275 -19.10 1.71 -5.86
N ARG A 276 -20.28 1.49 -5.27
CA ARG A 276 -21.16 2.58 -4.78
C ARG A 276 -20.66 3.21 -3.48
N PHE A 277 -19.74 2.56 -2.76
CA PHE A 277 -19.13 3.15 -1.58
C PHE A 277 -17.79 3.81 -1.97
N PRO A 278 -17.66 5.13 -1.80
CA PRO A 278 -16.41 5.82 -2.10
C PRO A 278 -15.33 5.36 -1.12
N GLN A 279 -14.13 5.06 -1.62
CA GLN A 279 -12.96 4.91 -0.74
C GLN A 279 -12.67 6.25 -0.08
N ALA A 280 -12.37 6.22 1.22
CA ALA A 280 -11.99 7.38 2.00
C ALA A 280 -10.48 7.39 2.27
N GLY A 281 -9.95 8.58 2.54
CA GLY A 281 -8.54 8.76 2.92
C GLY A 281 -7.63 9.19 1.78
N TYR A 282 -6.35 9.27 2.11
CA TYR A 282 -5.30 9.80 1.25
C TYR A 282 -4.17 8.79 1.12
N ILE A 283 -3.63 8.73 -0.10
CA ILE A 283 -2.39 8.01 -0.36
C ILE A 283 -1.25 8.99 -0.08
N THR A 284 -0.42 8.68 0.90
CA THR A 284 0.75 9.49 1.24
C THR A 284 2.01 8.71 0.91
N GLN A 285 2.87 9.30 0.08
CA GLN A 285 4.14 8.70 -0.33
C GLN A 285 5.29 9.60 0.11
N LYS A 286 6.32 9.01 0.71
CA LYS A 286 7.60 9.66 0.92
C LYS A 286 8.49 9.41 -0.28
N ILE A 287 9.01 10.48 -0.86
CA ILE A 287 9.86 10.46 -2.04
C ILE A 287 11.24 10.96 -1.60
N ASN A 288 12.21 10.07 -1.51
CA ASN A 288 13.59 10.45 -1.23
C ASN A 288 14.32 10.62 -2.55
N VAL A 289 14.87 11.79 -2.81
CA VAL A 289 15.54 12.14 -4.06
C VAL A 289 17.01 12.39 -3.78
N VAL A 290 17.87 11.84 -4.63
CA VAL A 290 19.30 12.14 -4.66
C VAL A 290 19.70 12.44 -6.09
N THR A 291 20.35 13.58 -6.33
CA THR A 291 20.64 14.09 -7.67
C THR A 291 21.92 14.94 -7.71
N ASN A 292 22.42 15.17 -8.92
CA ASN A 292 23.49 16.12 -9.25
C ASN A 292 23.03 17.59 -9.28
N VAL A 293 21.73 17.89 -9.25
CA VAL A 293 21.18 19.25 -9.32
C VAL A 293 20.58 19.68 -7.98
N PRO A 294 20.72 20.94 -7.53
CA PRO A 294 20.13 21.39 -6.28
C PRO A 294 18.60 21.24 -6.25
N LEU A 295 18.09 20.78 -5.10
CA LEU A 295 16.68 20.51 -4.88
C LEU A 295 16.04 21.61 -4.00
N PRO A 296 14.97 22.30 -4.46
CA PRO A 296 14.32 23.35 -3.70
C PRO A 296 13.53 22.80 -2.51
N VAL A 297 13.19 23.69 -1.57
CA VAL A 297 12.24 23.38 -0.49
C VAL A 297 10.84 23.34 -1.08
N ALA A 298 10.04 22.35 -0.67
CA ALA A 298 8.63 22.30 -1.03
C ALA A 298 7.83 23.23 -0.10
N PRO A 299 6.75 23.86 -0.60
CA PRO A 299 5.91 24.75 0.20
C PRO A 299 4.97 23.99 1.16
#